data_AF-A0A3M1PER4-F1
#
_entry.id   AF-A0A3M1PER4-F1
#
_cell.length_a   1.000
_cell.length_b   1.000
_cell.length_c   1.000
_cell.angle_alpha   90.00
_cell.angle_beta   90.00
_cell.angle_gamma   90.00
#
_symmetry.space_group_name_H-M   'P 1'
#
loop_
_entity.id
_entity.type
_entity.pdbx_description
1 polymer ?
#
loop_
_entity_poly.entity_id
_entity_poly.type
_entity_poly.pdbx_seq_one_letter_code
_entity_poly.pdbx_strand_id
1 'polypeptide(L)'
;MVSKGELQTILKEKLGINKNITESLTREDCENILALLQQDHSAARLVDSFAKKNASLGRNNAHYGQLRSQAERKLETLKTEYTQLAQSIKDLEADKQALEQKKRTLEVGKQTLEQKKKALEEEQLKLESELKSLSQNNQALSSKVQDLANQNTELTDVNAQLKKENKDLKNIVDQIRLRLAEDTKVLLQYEDSELRKAVIRLFRWTLG
;
A
#
# COMPACT_ATOMS: atom_id res chain seq x y z
N MET A 1 -51.13 -89.65 12.88
CA MET A 1 -51.92 -88.49 12.42
C MET A 1 -50.95 -87.35 12.13
N VAL A 2 -50.85 -86.91 10.87
CA VAL A 2 -49.86 -85.90 10.44
C VAL A 2 -50.16 -84.55 11.11
N SER A 3 -49.18 -83.92 11.74
CA SER A 3 -49.40 -82.66 12.49
C SER A 3 -49.67 -81.47 11.54
N LYS A 4 -50.33 -80.42 12.05
CA LYS A 4 -50.58 -79.18 11.30
C LYS A 4 -49.29 -78.60 10.69
N GLY A 5 -48.19 -78.62 11.45
CA GLY A 5 -46.89 -78.12 10.98
C GLY A 5 -46.28 -78.95 9.85
N GLU A 6 -46.48 -80.28 9.87
CA GLU A 6 -46.06 -81.18 8.79
C GLU A 6 -46.88 -80.94 7.52
N LEU A 7 -48.21 -80.76 7.64
CA LEU A 7 -49.08 -80.45 6.50
C LEU A 7 -48.75 -79.10 5.87
N GLN A 8 -48.46 -78.08 6.68
CA GLN A 8 -48.01 -76.77 6.19
C GLN A 8 -46.66 -76.85 5.48
N THR A 9 -45.74 -77.67 5.98
CA THR A 9 -44.44 -77.92 5.34
C THR A 9 -44.61 -78.61 4.00
N ILE A 10 -45.50 -79.61 3.91
CA ILE A 10 -45.83 -80.31 2.66
C ILE A 10 -46.45 -79.36 1.63
N LEU A 11 -47.42 -78.53 2.03
CA LEU A 11 -48.05 -77.52 1.16
C LEU A 11 -47.05 -76.48 0.66
N LYS A 12 -46.05 -76.13 1.48
CA LYS A 12 -45.00 -75.18 1.11
C LYS A 12 -43.94 -75.80 0.19
N GLU A 13 -43.43 -76.99 0.52
CA GLU A 13 -42.33 -77.62 -0.20
C GLU A 13 -42.78 -78.27 -1.51
N LYS A 14 -43.97 -78.88 -1.55
CA LYS A 14 -44.47 -79.57 -2.76
C LYS A 14 -45.31 -78.68 -3.67
N LEU A 15 -46.08 -77.76 -3.11
CA LEU A 15 -47.06 -76.95 -3.85
C LEU A 15 -46.73 -75.44 -3.82
N GLY A 16 -45.64 -75.04 -3.15
CA GLY A 16 -45.17 -73.66 -3.13
C GLY A 16 -46.10 -72.68 -2.41
N ILE A 17 -47.04 -73.16 -1.59
CA ILE A 17 -47.99 -72.30 -0.88
C ILE A 17 -47.28 -71.63 0.30
N ASN A 18 -47.33 -70.29 0.34
CA ASN A 18 -46.60 -69.50 1.33
C ASN A 18 -47.06 -69.84 2.76
N LYS A 19 -46.10 -69.95 3.67
CA LYS A 19 -46.33 -70.20 5.10
C LYS A 19 -47.26 -69.15 5.73
N ASN A 20 -47.15 -67.88 5.31
CA ASN A 20 -48.02 -66.82 5.81
C ASN A 20 -49.49 -67.00 5.44
N ILE A 21 -49.78 -67.78 4.38
CA ILE A 21 -51.15 -68.12 3.96
C ILE A 21 -51.64 -69.34 4.74
N THR A 22 -50.76 -70.30 5.02
CA THR A 22 -51.14 -71.54 5.71
C THR A 22 -51.16 -71.41 7.23
N GLU A 23 -50.53 -70.38 7.80
CA GLU A 23 -50.54 -70.09 9.24
C GLU A 23 -51.93 -69.75 9.78
N SER A 24 -52.75 -69.03 9.00
CA SER A 24 -54.11 -68.64 9.36
C SER A 24 -55.16 -69.74 9.15
N LEU A 25 -54.81 -70.84 8.46
CA LEU A 25 -55.71 -71.96 8.17
C LEU A 25 -55.77 -72.94 9.34
N THR A 26 -56.90 -73.64 9.52
CA THR A 26 -57.01 -74.74 10.49
C THR A 26 -56.35 -76.01 9.96
N ARG A 27 -56.19 -77.03 10.81
CA ARG A 27 -55.61 -78.32 10.39
C ARG A 27 -56.48 -79.01 9.34
N GLU A 28 -57.79 -79.03 9.56
CA GLU A 28 -58.77 -79.62 8.63
C GLU A 28 -58.74 -78.90 7.28
N ASP A 29 -58.59 -77.56 7.25
CA ASP A 29 -58.44 -76.82 6.01
C ASP A 29 -57.20 -77.24 5.22
N CYS A 30 -56.05 -77.46 5.89
CA CYS A 30 -54.83 -77.95 5.24
C CYS A 30 -55.00 -79.38 4.68
N GLU A 31 -55.72 -80.25 5.39
CA GLU A 31 -56.01 -81.63 4.96
C GLU A 31 -56.96 -81.64 3.75
N ASN A 32 -58.00 -80.82 3.78
CA ASN A 32 -58.96 -80.66 2.68
C ASN A 32 -58.31 -80.10 1.41
N ILE A 33 -57.42 -79.10 1.54
CA ILE A 33 -56.66 -78.55 0.41
C ILE A 33 -55.75 -79.61 -0.21
N LEU A 34 -55.08 -80.42 0.60
CA LEU A 34 -54.23 -81.50 0.09
C LEU A 34 -55.04 -82.58 -0.64
N ALA A 35 -56.20 -82.96 -0.11
CA ALA A 35 -57.09 -83.93 -0.75
C ALA A 35 -57.63 -83.41 -2.09
N LEU A 36 -58.04 -82.14 -2.14
CA LEU A 36 -58.57 -81.50 -3.34
C LEU A 36 -57.51 -81.38 -4.45
N LEU A 37 -56.28 -81.00 -4.10
CA LEU A 37 -55.18 -80.89 -5.06
C LEU A 37 -54.64 -82.26 -5.51
N GLN A 38 -54.91 -83.33 -4.76
CA GLN A 38 -54.59 -84.70 -5.19
C GLN A 38 -55.65 -85.27 -6.14
N GLN A 39 -56.93 -84.90 -5.98
CA GLN A 39 -58.02 -85.35 -6.85
C GLN A 39 -58.15 -84.53 -8.14
N ASP A 40 -57.97 -83.21 -8.07
CA ASP A 40 -58.09 -82.32 -9.23
C ASP A 40 -56.72 -81.85 -9.75
N HIS A 41 -56.25 -82.53 -10.80
CA HIS A 41 -55.00 -82.21 -11.48
C HIS A 41 -54.99 -80.82 -12.12
N SER A 42 -56.15 -80.25 -12.47
CA SER A 42 -56.24 -78.91 -13.06
C SER A 42 -55.98 -77.84 -12.00
N ALA A 43 -56.57 -78.01 -10.81
CA ALA A 43 -56.33 -77.16 -9.65
C ALA A 43 -54.86 -77.22 -9.21
N ALA A 44 -54.25 -78.41 -9.18
CA ALA A 44 -52.83 -78.58 -8.87
C ALA A 44 -51.90 -77.83 -9.84
N ARG A 45 -52.15 -77.93 -11.16
CA ARG A 45 -51.37 -77.20 -12.18
C ARG A 45 -51.51 -75.68 -12.04
N LEU A 46 -52.69 -75.21 -11.65
CA LEU A 46 -52.95 -73.80 -11.43
C LEU A 46 -52.15 -73.29 -10.21
N VAL A 47 -52.17 -74.03 -9.11
CA VAL A 47 -51.38 -73.74 -7.90
C VAL A 47 -49.89 -73.70 -8.21
N ASP A 48 -49.36 -74.66 -8.97
CA ASP A 48 -47.97 -74.67 -9.41
C ASP A 48 -47.61 -73.46 -10.29
N SER A 49 -48.49 -73.09 -11.22
CA SER A 49 -48.32 -71.92 -12.08
C SER A 49 -48.27 -70.63 -11.26
N PHE A 50 -49.19 -70.49 -10.30
CA PHE A 50 -49.21 -69.36 -9.38
C PHE A 50 -47.98 -69.33 -8.48
N ALA A 51 -47.54 -70.47 -7.93
CA ALA A 51 -46.34 -70.57 -7.12
C ALA A 51 -45.09 -70.13 -7.90
N LYS A 52 -44.92 -70.60 -9.15
CA LYS A 52 -43.83 -70.18 -10.05
C LYS A 52 -43.89 -68.69 -10.35
N LYS A 53 -45.08 -68.16 -10.65
CA LYS A 53 -45.26 -66.73 -10.92
C LYS A 53 -44.93 -65.90 -9.68
N ASN A 54 -45.36 -66.33 -8.49
CA ASN A 54 -45.11 -65.63 -7.25
C ASN A 54 -43.62 -65.64 -6.89
N ALA A 55 -42.92 -66.76 -7.11
CA ALA A 55 -41.46 -66.84 -6.96
C ALA A 55 -40.72 -65.92 -7.95
N SER A 56 -41.23 -65.77 -9.19
CA SER A 56 -40.70 -64.79 -10.15
C SER A 56 -40.96 -63.35 -9.70
N LEU A 57 -42.15 -63.04 -9.18
CA LEU A 57 -42.49 -61.71 -8.65
C LEU A 57 -41.63 -61.36 -7.43
N GLY A 58 -41.39 -62.33 -6.53
CA GLY A 58 -40.49 -62.15 -5.38
C GLY A 58 -39.06 -61.80 -5.81
N ARG A 59 -38.52 -62.52 -6.81
CA ARG A 59 -37.20 -62.20 -7.39
C ARG A 59 -37.17 -60.81 -8.02
N ASN A 60 -38.20 -60.45 -8.78
CA ASN A 60 -38.30 -59.12 -9.40
C ASN A 60 -38.39 -58.01 -8.34
N ASN A 61 -39.20 -58.19 -7.30
CA ASN A 61 -39.33 -57.22 -6.21
C ASN A 61 -38.00 -57.03 -5.47
N ALA A 62 -37.27 -58.11 -5.21
CA ALA A 62 -35.94 -58.02 -4.60
C ALA A 62 -34.97 -57.24 -5.50
N HIS A 63 -34.95 -57.54 -6.80
CA HIS A 63 -34.11 -56.85 -7.77
C HIS A 63 -34.42 -55.35 -7.88
N TYR A 64 -35.70 -54.98 -8.02
CA TYR A 64 -36.10 -53.58 -8.08
C TYR A 64 -35.90 -52.85 -6.74
N GLY A 65 -36.07 -53.54 -5.61
CA GLY A 65 -35.73 -53.00 -4.29
C GLY A 65 -34.24 -52.66 -4.15
N GLN A 66 -33.36 -53.53 -4.65
CA GLN A 66 -31.92 -53.27 -4.68
C GLN A 66 -31.57 -52.09 -5.59
N LEU A 67 -32.12 -52.04 -6.82
CA LEU A 67 -31.93 -50.92 -7.73
C LEU A 67 -32.40 -49.60 -7.13
N ARG A 68 -33.56 -49.59 -6.48
CA ARG A 68 -34.10 -48.40 -5.80
C ARG A 68 -33.16 -47.92 -4.71
N SER A 69 -32.68 -48.82 -3.84
CA SER A 69 -31.74 -48.46 -2.78
C SER A 69 -30.42 -47.91 -3.33
N GLN A 70 -29.90 -48.49 -4.42
CA GLN A 70 -28.72 -47.96 -5.09
C GLN A 70 -28.95 -46.57 -5.68
N ALA A 71 -30.10 -46.33 -6.32
CA ALA A 71 -30.47 -45.03 -6.86
C ALA A 71 -30.64 -43.98 -5.76
N GLU A 72 -31.29 -44.33 -4.64
CA GLU A 72 -31.44 -43.46 -3.47
C GLU A 72 -30.07 -43.05 -2.90
N ARG A 73 -29.14 -43.99 -2.76
CA ARG A 73 -27.77 -43.69 -2.31
C ARG A 73 -27.04 -42.75 -3.25
N LYS A 74 -27.11 -42.99 -4.56
CA LYS A 74 -26.50 -42.13 -5.58
C LYS A 74 -27.10 -40.72 -5.57
N LEU A 75 -28.40 -40.63 -5.38
CA LEU A 75 -29.09 -39.34 -5.30
C LEU A 75 -28.67 -38.56 -4.06
N GLU A 76 -28.49 -39.23 -2.93
CA GLU A 76 -28.00 -38.60 -1.71
C GLU A 76 -26.56 -38.10 -1.86
N THR A 77 -25.66 -38.90 -2.44
CA THR A 77 -24.29 -38.46 -2.73
C THR A 77 -24.26 -37.27 -3.69
N LEU A 78 -25.11 -37.27 -4.71
CA LEU A 78 -25.14 -36.17 -5.67
C LEU A 78 -25.68 -34.88 -5.02
N LYS A 79 -26.63 -34.99 -4.09
CA LYS A 79 -27.12 -33.84 -3.33
C LYS A 79 -26.04 -33.25 -2.45
N THR A 80 -25.28 -34.07 -1.72
CA THR A 80 -24.20 -33.56 -0.87
C THR A 80 -23.12 -32.89 -1.71
N GLU A 81 -22.69 -33.51 -2.81
CA GLU A 81 -21.75 -32.92 -3.77
C GLU A 81 -22.26 -31.58 -4.33
N TYR A 82 -23.54 -31.51 -4.72
CA TYR A 82 -24.15 -30.27 -5.20
C TYR A 82 -24.12 -29.16 -4.14
N THR A 83 -24.45 -29.47 -2.88
CA THR A 83 -24.42 -28.47 -1.80
C THR A 83 -23.00 -27.99 -1.50
N GLN A 84 -22.01 -28.89 -1.55
CA GLN A 84 -20.60 -28.54 -1.37
C GLN A 84 -20.10 -27.64 -2.51
N LEU A 85 -20.46 -27.98 -3.75
CA LEU A 85 -20.09 -27.18 -4.92
C LEU A 85 -20.74 -25.80 -4.88
N ALA A 86 -22.01 -25.71 -4.51
CA ALA A 86 -22.71 -24.44 -4.36
C ALA A 86 -22.06 -23.55 -3.29
N GLN A 87 -21.63 -24.14 -2.16
CA GLN A 87 -20.90 -23.41 -1.13
C GLN A 87 -19.53 -22.94 -1.64
N SER A 88 -18.78 -23.80 -2.32
CA SER A 88 -17.48 -23.44 -2.89
C SER A 88 -17.58 -22.32 -3.93
N ILE A 89 -18.62 -22.32 -4.76
CA ILE A 89 -18.89 -21.22 -5.71
C ILE A 89 -19.12 -19.91 -4.97
N LYS A 90 -19.94 -19.94 -3.92
CA LYS A 90 -20.23 -18.75 -3.10
C LYS A 90 -18.96 -18.18 -2.44
N ASP A 91 -18.10 -19.05 -1.93
CA ASP A 91 -16.84 -18.65 -1.31
C ASP A 91 -15.88 -18.03 -2.36
N LEU A 92 -15.77 -18.64 -3.55
CA LEU A 92 -14.98 -18.10 -4.66
C LEU A 92 -15.50 -16.75 -5.17
N GLU A 93 -16.81 -16.54 -5.18
CA GLU A 93 -17.40 -15.25 -5.54
C GLU A 93 -17.05 -14.16 -4.52
N ALA A 94 -17.08 -14.49 -3.22
CA ALA A 94 -16.67 -13.58 -2.16
C ALA A 94 -15.19 -13.22 -2.26
N ASP A 95 -14.32 -14.20 -2.49
CA ASP A 95 -12.88 -14.00 -2.68
C ASP A 95 -12.59 -13.14 -3.91
N LYS A 96 -13.31 -13.36 -5.01
CA LYS A 96 -13.20 -12.53 -6.22
C LYS A 96 -13.54 -11.07 -5.93
N GLN A 97 -14.65 -10.81 -5.21
CA GLN A 97 -15.04 -9.45 -4.84
C GLN A 97 -13.98 -8.79 -3.94
N ALA A 98 -13.44 -9.52 -2.96
CA ALA A 98 -12.38 -9.03 -2.09
C ALA A 98 -11.10 -8.69 -2.87
N LEU A 99 -10.72 -9.52 -3.85
CA LEU A 99 -9.58 -9.26 -4.72
C LEU A 99 -9.79 -8.04 -5.62
N GLU A 100 -10.99 -7.85 -6.17
CA GLU A 100 -11.31 -6.66 -6.96
C GLU A 100 -11.23 -5.37 -6.12
N GLN A 101 -11.70 -5.40 -4.88
CA GLN A 101 -11.57 -4.27 -3.95
C GLN A 101 -10.10 -3.96 -3.65
N LYS A 102 -9.29 -4.99 -3.33
CA LYS A 102 -7.83 -4.82 -3.11
C LYS A 102 -7.15 -4.21 -4.34
N LYS A 103 -7.49 -4.68 -5.55
CA LYS A 103 -6.95 -4.14 -6.80
C LYS A 103 -7.26 -2.64 -6.95
N ARG A 104 -8.52 -2.23 -6.69
CA ARG A 104 -8.91 -0.81 -6.73
C ARG A 104 -8.14 0.03 -5.72
N THR A 105 -7.96 -0.46 -4.49
CA THR A 105 -7.18 0.26 -3.47
C THR A 105 -5.72 0.43 -3.86
N LEU A 106 -5.10 -0.60 -4.47
CA LEU A 106 -3.73 -0.53 -4.96
C LEU A 106 -3.58 0.47 -6.11
N GLU A 107 -4.57 0.53 -7.00
CA GLU A 107 -4.57 1.46 -8.13
C GLU A 107 -4.67 2.92 -7.67
N VAL A 108 -5.55 3.21 -6.70
CA VAL A 108 -5.62 4.52 -6.05
C VAL A 108 -4.31 4.86 -5.33
N GLY A 109 -3.72 3.89 -4.60
CA GLY A 109 -2.43 4.06 -3.94
C GLY A 109 -1.31 4.42 -4.92
N LYS A 110 -1.27 3.74 -6.07
CA LYS A 110 -0.31 4.02 -7.16
C LYS A 110 -0.48 5.43 -7.72
N GLN A 111 -1.71 5.85 -8.01
CA GLN A 111 -1.98 7.22 -8.49
C GLN A 111 -1.55 8.28 -7.49
N THR A 112 -1.81 8.05 -6.20
CA THR A 112 -1.40 8.95 -5.12
C THR A 112 0.12 9.07 -5.03
N LEU A 113 0.84 7.95 -5.13
CA LEU A 113 2.31 7.95 -5.14
C LEU A 113 2.88 8.70 -6.36
N GLU A 114 2.28 8.52 -7.54
CA GLU A 114 2.72 9.20 -8.75
C GLU A 114 2.53 10.73 -8.63
N GLN A 115 1.42 11.18 -8.06
CA GLN A 115 1.19 12.60 -7.78
C GLN A 115 2.21 13.17 -6.79
N LYS A 116 2.50 12.45 -5.70
CA LYS A 116 3.52 12.86 -4.72
C LYS A 116 4.91 12.94 -5.34
N LYS A 117 5.25 11.98 -6.21
CA LYS A 117 6.53 11.98 -6.92
C LYS A 117 6.68 13.24 -7.78
N LYS A 118 5.66 13.59 -8.57
CA LYS A 118 5.66 14.81 -9.38
C LYS A 118 5.80 16.07 -8.53
N ALA A 119 5.06 16.16 -7.42
CA ALA A 119 5.16 17.30 -6.50
C ALA A 119 6.59 17.45 -5.92
N LEU A 120 7.24 16.33 -5.56
CA LEU A 120 8.62 16.34 -5.08
C LEU A 120 9.62 16.74 -6.17
N GLU A 121 9.43 16.29 -7.42
CA GLU A 121 10.26 16.70 -8.56
C GLU A 121 10.13 18.22 -8.81
N GLU A 122 8.93 18.78 -8.73
CA GLU A 122 8.71 20.23 -8.85
C GLU A 122 9.36 21.01 -7.70
N GLU A 123 9.28 20.50 -6.48
CA GLU A 123 9.93 21.10 -5.30
C GLU A 123 11.45 21.08 -5.42
N GLN A 124 12.03 19.96 -5.89
CA GLN A 124 13.47 19.86 -6.16
C GLN A 124 13.93 20.90 -7.18
N LEU A 125 13.20 21.06 -8.29
CA LEU A 125 13.54 22.06 -9.31
C LEU A 125 13.48 23.49 -8.76
N LYS A 126 12.50 23.79 -7.89
CA LYS A 126 12.41 25.10 -7.22
C LYS A 126 13.63 25.33 -6.32
N LEU A 127 13.96 24.37 -5.45
CA LEU A 127 15.10 24.47 -4.56
C LEU A 127 16.43 24.61 -5.32
N GLU A 128 16.61 23.87 -6.41
CA GLU A 128 17.78 24.02 -7.27
C GLU A 128 17.89 25.42 -7.89
N SER A 129 16.77 26.01 -8.28
CA SER A 129 16.74 27.37 -8.83
C SER A 129 17.08 28.43 -7.77
N GLU A 130 16.56 28.26 -6.54
CA GLU A 130 16.86 29.13 -5.41
C GLU A 130 18.34 29.03 -5.01
N LEU A 131 18.91 27.82 -4.96
CA LEU A 131 20.33 27.62 -4.69
C LEU A 131 21.22 28.32 -5.74
N LYS A 132 20.86 28.24 -7.02
CA LYS A 132 21.59 28.95 -8.09
C LYS A 132 21.53 30.46 -7.89
N SER A 133 20.35 31.00 -7.57
CA SER A 133 20.17 32.44 -7.31
C SER A 133 20.97 32.91 -6.08
N LEU A 134 20.91 32.16 -4.98
CA LEU A 134 21.68 32.46 -3.77
C LEU A 134 23.19 32.41 -4.04
N SER A 135 23.66 31.43 -4.81
CA SER A 135 25.06 31.32 -5.19
C SER A 135 25.54 32.55 -5.98
N GLN A 136 24.75 32.99 -6.98
CA GLN A 136 25.04 34.19 -7.76
C GLN A 136 25.06 35.46 -6.88
N ASN A 137 24.08 35.61 -5.99
CA ASN A 137 24.03 36.73 -5.06
C ASN A 137 25.25 36.75 -4.14
N ASN A 138 25.67 35.59 -3.65
CA ASN A 138 26.84 35.48 -2.78
C ASN A 138 28.14 35.84 -3.53
N GLN A 139 28.28 35.42 -4.80
CA GLN A 139 29.40 35.84 -5.64
C GLN A 139 29.42 37.37 -5.84
N ALA A 140 28.26 37.98 -6.16
CA ALA A 140 28.16 39.42 -6.35
C ALA A 140 28.50 40.20 -5.06
N LEU A 141 28.02 39.73 -3.90
CA LEU A 141 28.36 40.31 -2.61
C LEU A 141 29.84 40.18 -2.30
N SER A 142 30.45 39.02 -2.57
CA SER A 142 31.88 38.79 -2.40
C SER A 142 32.71 39.77 -3.23
N SER A 143 32.38 39.95 -4.52
CA SER A 143 33.03 40.95 -5.37
C SER A 143 32.89 42.36 -4.81
N LYS A 144 31.70 42.76 -4.36
CA LYS A 144 31.46 44.08 -3.78
C LYS A 144 32.26 44.31 -2.49
N VAL A 145 32.40 43.28 -1.66
CA VAL A 145 33.24 43.34 -0.45
C VAL A 145 34.71 43.54 -0.83
N GLN A 146 35.20 42.83 -1.86
CA GLN A 146 36.56 43.00 -2.35
C GLN A 146 36.80 44.41 -2.89
N ASP A 147 35.86 44.96 -3.67
CA ASP A 147 35.96 46.31 -4.21
C ASP A 147 36.00 47.37 -3.09
N LEU A 148 35.12 47.24 -2.10
CA LEU A 148 35.11 48.12 -0.93
C LEU A 148 36.40 48.01 -0.10
N ALA A 149 36.95 46.80 0.04
CA ALA A 149 38.22 46.60 0.73
C ALA A 149 39.36 47.34 0.00
N ASN A 150 39.44 47.21 -1.32
CA ASN A 150 40.43 47.90 -2.15
C ASN A 150 40.28 49.43 -2.03
N GLN A 151 39.07 49.96 -2.17
CA GLN A 151 38.80 51.40 -1.99
C GLN A 151 39.21 51.91 -0.61
N ASN A 152 38.96 51.12 0.44
CA ASN A 152 39.34 51.49 1.80
C ASN A 152 40.87 51.50 1.97
N THR A 153 41.59 50.56 1.35
CA THR A 153 43.06 50.57 1.35
C THR A 153 43.61 51.80 0.64
N GLU A 154 43.08 52.16 -0.53
CA GLU A 154 43.48 53.37 -1.27
C GLU A 154 43.24 54.65 -0.44
N LEU A 155 42.06 54.77 0.18
CA LEU A 155 41.74 55.91 1.06
C LEU A 155 42.66 55.97 2.28
N THR A 156 43.07 54.82 2.82
CA THR A 156 44.01 54.75 3.95
C THR A 156 45.39 55.24 3.54
N ASP A 157 45.87 54.83 2.35
CA ASP A 157 47.16 55.24 1.81
C ASP A 157 47.19 56.74 1.49
N VAL A 158 46.14 57.27 0.83
CA VAL A 158 46.00 58.71 0.57
C VAL A 158 45.98 59.50 1.88
N ASN A 159 45.25 59.04 2.89
CA ASN A 159 45.25 59.69 4.20
C ASN A 159 46.62 59.66 4.88
N ALA A 160 47.37 58.56 4.76
CA ALA A 160 48.74 58.47 5.30
C ALA A 160 49.68 59.47 4.61
N GLN A 161 49.58 59.59 3.28
CA GLN A 161 50.35 60.54 2.48
C GLN A 161 49.99 61.99 2.84
N LEU A 162 48.71 62.34 2.92
CA LEU A 162 48.25 63.68 3.35
C LEU A 162 48.73 64.04 4.76
N LYS A 163 48.79 63.09 5.68
CA LYS A 163 49.36 63.33 7.03
C LYS A 163 50.85 63.65 6.97
N LYS A 164 51.60 62.98 6.10
CA LYS A 164 53.03 63.24 5.89
C LYS A 164 53.24 64.62 5.28
N GLU A 165 52.52 64.95 4.21
CA GLU A 165 52.59 66.26 3.56
C GLU A 165 52.21 67.40 4.50
N ASN A 166 51.16 67.23 5.32
CA ASN A 166 50.80 68.22 6.34
C ASN A 166 51.91 68.43 7.37
N LYS A 167 52.61 67.37 7.78
CA LYS A 167 53.77 67.47 8.69
C LYS A 167 54.92 68.23 8.02
N ASP A 168 55.21 67.93 6.76
CA ASP A 168 56.28 68.59 6.00
C ASP A 168 55.96 70.08 5.77
N LEU A 169 54.72 70.42 5.40
CA LEU A 169 54.24 71.79 5.29
C LEU A 169 54.36 72.53 6.62
N LYS A 170 53.97 71.91 7.73
CA LYS A 170 54.12 72.51 9.06
C LYS A 170 55.59 72.83 9.36
N ASN A 171 56.50 71.91 9.07
CA ASN A 171 57.94 72.14 9.24
C ASN A 171 58.45 73.31 8.37
N ILE A 172 58.02 73.40 7.11
CA ILE A 172 58.38 74.52 6.21
C ILE A 172 57.84 75.84 6.76
N VAL A 173 56.58 75.88 7.20
CA VAL A 173 55.97 77.07 7.80
C VAL A 173 56.74 77.50 9.06
N ASP A 174 57.13 76.57 9.92
CA ASP A 174 57.91 76.85 11.12
C ASP A 174 59.33 77.35 10.76
N GLN A 175 59.98 76.80 9.73
CA GLN A 175 61.26 77.32 9.21
C GLN A 175 61.14 78.74 8.65
N ILE A 176 60.10 79.03 7.88
CA ILE A 176 59.83 80.38 7.35
C ILE A 176 59.62 81.35 8.52
N ARG A 177 58.84 80.96 9.53
CA ARG A 177 58.62 81.79 10.73
C ARG A 177 59.92 82.09 11.47
N LEU A 178 60.80 81.10 11.63
CA LEU A 178 62.11 81.29 12.25
C LEU A 178 62.99 82.24 11.45
N ARG A 179 63.10 82.02 10.14
CA ARG A 179 63.89 82.87 9.24
C ARG A 179 63.39 84.31 9.22
N LEU A 180 62.07 84.50 9.13
CA LEU A 180 61.46 85.84 9.22
C LEU A 180 61.78 86.51 10.56
N ALA A 181 61.78 85.77 11.67
CA ALA A 181 62.16 86.32 12.97
C ALA A 181 63.65 86.72 13.02
N GLU A 182 64.54 85.94 12.43
CA GLU A 182 65.96 86.26 12.29
C GLU A 182 66.20 87.50 11.42
N ASP A 183 65.64 87.53 10.22
CA ASP A 183 65.76 88.66 9.28
C ASP A 183 65.23 89.95 9.92
N THR A 184 64.11 89.85 10.65
CA THR A 184 63.54 90.99 11.40
C THR A 184 64.49 91.48 12.48
N LYS A 185 65.12 90.57 13.24
CA LYS A 185 66.10 90.92 14.26
C LYS A 185 67.29 91.67 13.66
N VAL A 186 67.80 91.22 12.50
CA VAL A 186 68.89 91.89 11.78
C VAL A 186 68.46 93.28 11.29
N LEU A 187 67.28 93.41 10.71
CA LEU A 187 66.76 94.71 10.24
C LEU A 187 66.60 95.73 11.37
N LEU A 188 66.27 95.28 12.59
CA LEU A 188 66.19 96.15 13.77
C LEU A 188 67.56 96.63 14.27
N GLN A 189 68.67 95.97 13.89
CA GLN A 189 70.03 96.34 14.29
C GLN A 189 70.66 97.43 13.42
N TYR A 190 70.11 97.72 12.23
CA TYR A 190 70.58 98.85 11.42
C TYR A 190 70.36 100.18 12.16
N GLU A 191 71.36 101.08 12.08
CA GLU A 191 71.36 102.39 12.75
C GLU A 191 70.40 103.40 12.08
N ASP A 192 69.91 103.11 10.88
CA ASP A 192 69.07 104.00 10.10
C ASP A 192 67.63 104.07 10.64
N SER A 193 67.19 105.27 11.05
CA SER A 193 65.96 105.48 11.83
C SER A 193 64.68 105.15 11.06
N GLU A 194 64.69 105.32 9.74
CA GLU A 194 63.48 105.19 8.91
C GLU A 194 63.19 103.73 8.54
N LEU A 195 64.21 102.92 8.24
CA LEU A 195 64.07 101.48 8.01
C LEU A 195 63.51 100.76 9.24
N ARG A 196 64.04 101.09 10.43
CA ARG A 196 63.56 100.54 11.71
C ARG A 196 62.09 100.86 11.97
N LYS A 197 61.67 102.12 11.77
CA LYS A 197 60.27 102.57 11.94
C LYS A 197 59.32 101.95 10.91
N ALA A 198 59.78 101.72 9.67
CA ALA A 198 58.99 101.08 8.62
C ALA A 198 58.73 99.60 8.94
N VAL A 199 59.75 98.86 9.38
CA VAL A 199 59.63 97.45 9.79
C VAL A 199 58.66 97.29 10.98
N ILE A 200 58.75 98.16 11.99
CA ILE A 200 57.83 98.14 13.14
C ILE A 200 56.37 98.40 12.72
N ARG A 201 56.13 99.32 11.76
CA ARG A 201 54.79 99.58 11.21
C ARG A 201 54.23 98.38 10.42
N LEU A 202 55.07 97.72 9.63
CA LEU A 202 54.68 96.59 8.78
C LEU A 202 54.30 95.37 9.64
N PHE A 203 55.04 95.08 10.70
CA PHE A 203 54.70 94.03 11.67
C PHE A 203 53.40 94.29 12.44
N ARG A 204 53.12 95.55 12.80
CA ARG A 204 51.84 95.92 13.43
C ARG A 204 50.64 95.70 12.50
N TRP A 205 50.84 95.71 11.18
CA TRP A 205 49.77 95.51 10.20
C TRP A 205 49.54 94.04 9.83
N THR A 206 50.59 93.20 9.91
CA THR A 206 50.51 91.77 9.53
C THR A 206 50.25 90.81 10.69
N LEU A 207 50.43 91.25 11.95
CA LEU A 207 50.13 90.48 13.17
C LEU A 207 48.84 90.92 13.90
N GLY A 208 48.06 91.82 13.30
CA GLY A 208 46.73 92.24 13.77
C GLY A 208 45.61 91.45 13.10
#